data_AF-A0A967QQK1-F1
#
_entry.id   AF-A0A967QQK1-F1
#
_cell.length_a   1.000
_cell.length_b   1.000
_cell.length_c   1.000
_cell.angle_alpha   90.00
_cell.angle_beta   90.00
_cell.angle_gamma   90.00
#
_symmetry.space_group_name_H-M   'P 1'
#
loop_
_entity.id
_entity.type
_entity.pdbx_description
1 polymer ?
#
loop_
_entity_poly.entity_id
_entity_poly.type
_entity_poly.pdbx_seq_one_letter_code
_entity_poly.pdbx_strand_id
1 'polypeptide(L)'
;TRNTGAAFSSFQGAGPLIGVLAIGVALWLVIMLRRNPRPPEAWALALVLGGAVGNLIDRFARGDGFLDGAVVDFIEWWWIPNFNIADASITIGAAL
;
A
#
# COMPACT_ATOMS: atom_id res chain seq x y z
N THR A 1 4.03 -10.21 -11.01
CA THR A 1 3.11 -11.15 -10.34
C THR A 1 1.81 -10.45 -9.95
N ARG A 2 0.76 -11.21 -9.64
CA ARG A 2 -0.48 -10.67 -9.04
C ARG A 2 -0.55 -11.14 -7.59
N ASN A 3 -0.53 -10.21 -6.65
CA ASN A 3 -0.56 -10.50 -5.22
C ASN A 3 -1.98 -10.30 -4.66
N THR A 4 -2.63 -11.40 -4.28
CA THR A 4 -3.97 -11.41 -3.66
C THR A 4 -3.93 -11.26 -2.14
N GLY A 5 -2.73 -11.23 -1.55
CA GLY A 5 -2.49 -11.05 -0.12
C GLY A 5 -1.88 -9.68 0.21
N ALA A 6 -1.14 -9.65 1.31
CA ALA A 6 -0.35 -8.51 1.80
C ALA A 6 1.14 -8.68 1.41
N ALA A 7 2.04 -8.01 2.13
CA ALA A 7 3.48 -8.14 1.93
C ALA A 7 3.93 -9.62 1.99
N PHE A 8 4.87 -9.99 1.12
CA PHE A 8 5.41 -11.35 1.01
C PHE A 8 4.34 -12.42 0.69
N SER A 9 3.25 -12.03 0.04
CA SER A 9 2.09 -12.90 -0.21
C SER A 9 1.48 -13.50 1.07
N SER A 10 1.61 -12.81 2.21
CA SER A 10 0.97 -13.20 3.47
C SER A 10 -0.54 -12.97 3.39
N PHE A 11 -1.35 -13.73 4.13
CA PHE A 11 -2.82 -13.55 4.19
C PHE A 11 -3.53 -13.66 2.82
N GLN A 12 -3.12 -14.58 1.95
CA GLN A 12 -3.82 -14.82 0.68
C GLN A 12 -5.30 -15.17 0.92
N GLY A 13 -6.18 -14.63 0.09
CA GLY A 13 -7.63 -14.80 0.23
C GLY A 13 -8.30 -13.83 1.22
N ALA A 14 -7.54 -13.04 1.97
CA ALA A 14 -8.06 -12.01 2.87
C ALA A 14 -8.09 -10.60 2.23
N GLY A 15 -8.12 -10.51 0.90
CA GLY A 15 -8.08 -9.26 0.13
C GLY A 15 -9.01 -8.16 0.68
N PRO A 16 -10.31 -8.43 0.91
CA PRO A 16 -11.24 -7.44 1.43
C PRO A 16 -10.86 -6.92 2.82
N LEU A 17 -10.41 -7.80 3.72
CA LEU A 17 -9.95 -7.41 5.06
C LEU A 17 -8.73 -6.50 4.99
N ILE A 18 -7.75 -6.87 4.15
CA ILE A 18 -6.54 -6.08 3.93
C ILE A 18 -6.90 -4.71 3.34
N GLY A 19 -7.82 -4.67 2.37
CA GLY A 19 -8.32 -3.44 1.77
C GLY A 19 -8.99 -2.52 2.79
N VAL A 20 -9.88 -3.05 3.64
CA VAL A 20 -10.54 -2.26 4.69
C VAL A 20 -9.54 -1.68 5.69
N LEU A 21 -8.56 -2.49 6.14
CA LEU A 21 -7.50 -2.02 7.02
C LEU A 21 -6.66 -0.92 6.36
N ALA A 22 -6.29 -1.11 5.08
CA ALA A 22 -5.53 -0.13 4.32
C ALA A 22 -6.31 1.20 4.15
N ILE A 23 -7.63 1.17 3.96
CA ILE A 23 -8.47 2.37 3.96
C ILE A 23 -8.41 3.09 5.31
N GLY A 24 -8.53 2.34 6.42
CA GLY A 24 -8.41 2.90 7.77
C GLY A 24 -7.06 3.59 8.01
N VAL A 25 -5.96 2.94 7.59
CA VAL A 25 -4.61 3.52 7.66
C VAL A 25 -4.49 4.76 6.78
N ALA A 26 -4.99 4.73 5.54
CA ALA A 26 -4.95 5.88 4.64
C ALA A 26 -5.70 7.10 5.24
N LEU A 27 -6.88 6.88 5.83
CA LEU A 27 -7.64 7.94 6.51
C LEU A 27 -6.85 8.51 7.71
N TRP A 28 -6.22 7.64 8.50
CA TRP A 28 -5.39 8.07 9.62
C TRP A 28 -4.18 8.91 9.15
N LEU A 29 -3.50 8.51 8.08
CA LEU A 29 -2.39 9.26 7.48
C LEU A 29 -2.83 10.64 6.97
N VAL A 30 -4.01 10.75 6.35
CA VAL A 30 -4.59 12.03 5.95
C VAL A 30 -4.83 12.93 7.17
N ILE A 31 -5.31 12.38 8.29
CA ILE A 31 -5.49 13.13 9.54
C ILE A 31 -4.12 13.61 10.06
N MET A 32 -3.09 12.77 10.05
CA MET A 32 -1.74 13.16 10.48
C MET A 32 -1.15 14.28 9.61
N LEU A 33 -1.27 14.18 8.29
CA LEU A 33 -0.82 15.23 7.36
C LEU A 33 -1.49 16.58 7.61
N ARG A 34 -2.75 16.58 8.06
CA ARG A 34 -3.49 17.80 8.41
C ARG A 34 -3.07 18.43 9.73
N ARG A 35 -2.24 17.77 10.54
CA ARG A 35 -1.74 18.28 11.83
C ARG A 35 -0.46 19.13 11.70
N ASN A 36 -0.18 19.67 10.52
CA ASN A 36 1.01 20.48 10.21
C ASN A 36 2.33 19.80 10.68
N PRO A 37 2.63 18.59 10.16
CA PRO A 37 3.90 17.93 10.44
C PRO A 37 5.09 18.76 9.93
N ARG A 38 6.27 18.50 10.49
CA ARG A 38 7.51 19.11 9.97
C ARG A 38 7.77 18.60 8.54
N PRO A 39 8.54 19.32 7.70
CA PRO A 39 8.73 18.91 6.31
C PRO A 39 9.20 17.45 6.11
N PRO A 40 10.16 16.90 6.87
CA PRO A 40 10.55 15.50 6.71
C PRO A 40 9.42 14.51 7.04
N GLU A 41 8.68 14.77 8.10
CA GLU A 41 7.52 13.97 8.52
C GLU A 41 6.37 14.07 7.51
N ALA A 42 6.16 15.26 6.91
CA ALA A 42 5.19 15.44 5.85
C ALA A 42 5.53 14.59 4.62
N TRP A 43 6.81 14.52 4.23
CA TRP A 43 7.28 13.65 3.15
C TRP A 43 7.11 12.17 3.48
N ALA A 44 7.48 11.75 4.69
CA ALA A 44 7.29 10.38 5.16
C ALA A 44 5.81 9.95 5.08
N LEU A 45 4.92 10.75 5.66
CA LEU A 45 3.47 10.49 5.65
C LEU A 45 2.89 10.50 4.24
N ALA A 46 3.30 11.44 3.37
CA ALA A 46 2.82 11.53 2.00
C ALA A 46 3.26 10.34 1.14
N LEU A 47 4.49 9.83 1.33
CA LEU A 47 5.00 8.65 0.64
C LEU A 47 4.24 7.38 1.04
N VAL A 48 4.04 7.17 2.34
CA VAL A 48 3.27 6.02 2.85
C VAL A 48 1.82 6.10 2.37
N LEU A 49 1.19 7.29 2.43
CA LEU A 49 -0.18 7.48 1.96
C LEU A 49 -0.29 7.23 0.45
N GLY A 50 0.62 7.77 -0.35
CA GLY A 50 0.63 7.58 -1.80
C GLY A 50 0.75 6.11 -2.20
N GLY A 51 1.65 5.36 -1.55
CA GLY A 51 1.77 3.93 -1.80
C GLY A 51 0.55 3.14 -1.31
N ALA A 52 0.00 3.44 -0.13
CA ALA A 52 -1.21 2.79 0.36
C ALA A 52 -2.40 3.00 -0.59
N VAL A 53 -2.58 4.22 -1.10
CA VAL A 53 -3.64 4.55 -2.07
C VAL A 53 -3.39 3.84 -3.41
N GLY A 54 -2.15 3.80 -3.91
CA GLY A 54 -1.82 3.09 -5.15
C GLY A 54 -2.20 1.60 -5.10
N ASN A 55 -1.81 0.92 -4.03
CA ASN A 55 -2.17 -0.49 -3.82
C ASN A 55 -3.68 -0.71 -3.56
N LEU A 56 -4.38 0.26 -2.99
CA LEU A 56 -5.84 0.20 -2.85
C LEU A 56 -6.56 0.33 -4.20
N ILE A 57 -6.09 1.22 -5.07
CA ILE A 57 -6.65 1.39 -6.42
C ILE A 57 -6.59 0.06 -7.19
N ASP A 58 -5.47 -0.64 -7.12
CA ASP A 58 -5.34 -1.96 -7.74
C ASP A 58 -6.38 -2.97 -7.19
N ARG A 59 -6.57 -3.00 -5.86
CA ARG A 59 -7.56 -3.88 -5.23
C ARG A 59 -9.00 -3.55 -5.63
N PHE A 60 -9.32 -2.29 -5.86
CA PHE A 60 -10.63 -1.86 -6.36
C PHE A 60 -10.83 -2.15 -7.85
N ALA A 61 -9.79 -1.96 -8.66
CA ALA A 61 -9.91 -1.98 -10.12
C ALA A 61 -9.71 -3.36 -10.75
N ARG A 62 -9.11 -4.32 -10.02
CA ARG A 62 -8.64 -5.59 -10.57
C ARG A 62 -9.27 -6.82 -9.90
N GLY A 63 -10.46 -6.65 -9.34
CA GLY A 63 -11.26 -7.71 -8.72
C GLY A 63 -12.71 -7.68 -9.22
N ASP A 64 -13.42 -8.79 -9.03
CA ASP A 64 -14.84 -8.92 -9.41
C ASP A 64 -15.77 -8.60 -8.22
N GLY A 65 -15.22 -8.55 -7.01
CA GLY A 65 -15.91 -8.27 -5.76
C GLY A 65 -15.39 -7.02 -5.04
N PHE A 66 -15.84 -6.85 -3.79
CA PHE A 66 -15.41 -5.71 -2.97
C PHE A 66 -13.99 -5.93 -2.45
N LEU A 67 -13.02 -5.14 -2.96
CA LEU A 67 -11.63 -5.12 -2.50
C LEU A 67 -10.89 -6.47 -2.60
N ASP A 68 -11.33 -7.36 -3.49
CA ASP A 68 -10.73 -8.68 -3.72
C ASP A 68 -9.68 -8.68 -4.85
N GLY A 69 -9.49 -7.54 -5.53
CA GLY A 69 -8.52 -7.42 -6.60
C GLY A 69 -7.08 -7.64 -6.13
N ALA A 70 -6.24 -8.09 -7.05
CA ALA A 70 -4.82 -8.32 -6.78
C ALA A 70 -3.99 -7.06 -7.06
N VAL A 71 -2.98 -6.82 -6.23
CA VAL A 71 -1.93 -5.82 -6.48
C VAL A 71 -0.99 -6.33 -7.57
N VAL A 72 -0.59 -5.44 -8.48
CA VAL A 72 0.34 -5.79 -9.55
C VAL A 72 1.77 -5.49 -9.11
N ASP A 73 2.55 -6.54 -8.93
CA ASP A 73 3.99 -6.43 -8.68
C ASP A 73 4.74 -6.63 -9.99
N PHE A 74 5.61 -5.69 -10.36
CA PHE A 74 6.31 -5.72 -11.64
C PHE A 74 7.82 -5.50 -11.51
N ILE A 75 8.30 -5.17 -10.31
CA ILE A 75 9.73 -5.07 -10.02
C ILE A 75 10.17 -6.41 -9.46
N GLU A 76 11.01 -7.09 -10.23
CA GLU A 76 11.67 -8.33 -9.83
C GLU A 76 13.14 -8.01 -9.54
N TRP A 77 13.59 -8.31 -8.31
CA TRP A 77 14.97 -8.03 -7.91
C TRP A 77 15.56 -9.18 -7.12
N TRP A 78 16.41 -9.96 -7.80
CA TRP A 78 17.27 -10.97 -7.22
C TRP A 78 16.56 -11.95 -6.27
N TRP A 79 16.75 -11.80 -4.96
CA TRP A 79 16.22 -12.70 -3.92
C TRP A 79 15.13 -12.04 -3.06
N ILE A 80 14.82 -10.75 -3.29
CA ILE A 80 13.72 -10.10 -2.56
C ILE A 80 12.40 -10.38 -3.27
N PRO A 81 11.30 -10.52 -2.50
CA PRO A 81 9.98 -10.73 -3.09
C PRO A 81 9.57 -9.58 -4.01
N ASN A 82 8.90 -9.92 -5.11
CA ASN A 82 8.45 -8.97 -6.11
C ASN A 82 7.61 -7.85 -5.47
N PHE A 83 7.80 -6.63 -5.96
CA PHE A 83 7.16 -5.44 -5.41
C PHE A 83 6.82 -4.45 -6.53
N ASN A 84 6.21 -3.33 -6.16
CA ASN A 84 5.92 -2.23 -7.08
C ASN A 84 6.36 -0.87 -6.52
N ILE A 85 6.08 0.20 -7.27
CA ILE A 85 6.41 1.57 -6.86
C ILE A 85 5.66 2.00 -5.58
N ALA A 86 4.45 1.48 -5.35
CA ALA A 86 3.69 1.76 -4.14
C ALA A 86 4.37 1.15 -2.90
N ASP A 87 4.85 -0.09 -2.98
CA ASP A 87 5.60 -0.74 -1.91
C ASP A 87 6.93 -0.05 -1.63
N ALA A 88 7.63 0.39 -2.68
CA ALA A 88 8.87 1.17 -2.55
C ALA A 88 8.60 2.51 -1.84
N SER A 89 7.50 3.18 -2.19
CA SER A 89 7.09 4.44 -1.58
C SER A 89 6.74 4.27 -0.10
N ILE A 90 6.02 3.19 0.26
CA ILE A 90 5.74 2.83 1.66
C ILE A 90 7.06 2.57 2.41
N THR A 91 7.97 1.81 1.82
CA THR A 91 9.25 1.45 2.45
C THR A 91 10.14 2.66 2.69
N ILE A 92 10.28 3.55 1.70
CA ILE A 92 11.06 4.78 1.83
C ILE A 92 10.40 5.71 2.85
N GLY A 93 9.08 5.91 2.77
CA GLY A 93 8.35 6.74 3.72
C GLY A 93 8.43 6.24 5.16
N ALA A 94 8.47 4.92 5.38
CA ALA A 94 8.65 4.32 6.70
C ALA A 94 10.09 4.41 7.23
N ALA A 95 11.08 4.62 6.36
CA ALA A 95 12.49 4.75 6.72
C ALA A 95 12.93 6.19 7.01
N LEU A 96 12.11 7.19 6.63
CA LEU A 96 12.31 8.62 6.90
C LEU A 96 11.81 9.01 8.29
#